data_AF-A0A3Q9I9U0-F1
#
_entry.id   AF-A0A3Q9I9U0-F1
#
_cell.length_a   1.000
_cell.length_b   1.000
_cell.length_c   1.000
_cell.angle_alpha   90.00
_cell.angle_beta   90.00
_cell.angle_gamma   90.00
#
_symmetry.space_group_name_H-M   'P 1'
#
loop_
_entity.id
_entity.type
_entity.pdbx_description
1 polymer ?
#
loop_
_entity_poly.entity_id
_entity_poly.type
_entity_poly.pdbx_seq_one_letter_code
_entity_poly.pdbx_strand_id
1 'polypeptide(L)'
;MSFDLEVLVVNQAVPLHLPFQSRIELLNEQDDRGVQRFKDKWKVMSHAKGVWYSLVKDDEGIQNAYLLCDSDFESSIDEVPVPFWVNNEDVLYNLTPLIIRPEFRDDFEKVLRYLLENSPIGTLMFLARYQGGDYELIQGTLTIEEFVEQLDKKNILFNVCYVLAK
;
A
#
# COMPACT_ATOMS: atom_id res chain seq x y z
N MET A 1 14.73 4.86 -7.90
CA MET A 1 13.26 4.81 -7.96
C MET A 1 12.76 4.91 -6.54
N SER A 2 11.76 5.75 -6.25
CA SER A 2 11.18 5.84 -4.91
C SER A 2 10.00 4.89 -4.78
N PHE A 3 9.90 4.20 -3.65
CA PHE A 3 8.76 3.36 -3.29
C PHE A 3 8.00 4.01 -2.14
N ASP A 4 6.67 4.00 -2.23
CA ASP A 4 5.76 4.44 -1.17
C ASP A 4 4.80 3.29 -0.83
N LEU A 5 4.56 3.07 0.46
CA LEU A 5 3.57 2.13 0.98
C LEU A 5 2.59 2.88 1.87
N GLU A 6 1.37 3.03 1.38
CA GLU A 6 0.37 3.91 1.97
C GLU A 6 -0.85 3.12 2.42
N VAL A 7 -1.40 3.54 3.56
CA VAL A 7 -2.63 2.96 4.11
C VAL A 7 -3.57 4.09 4.51
N LEU A 8 -4.80 4.06 4.01
CA LEU A 8 -5.88 4.88 4.55
C LEU A 8 -6.77 3.99 5.42
N VAL A 9 -6.87 4.33 6.70
CA VAL A 9 -7.88 3.72 7.58
C VAL A 9 -9.18 4.52 7.44
N VAL A 10 -10.16 3.91 6.78
CA VAL A 10 -11.38 4.62 6.37
C VAL A 10 -12.23 5.02 7.58
N ASN A 11 -12.74 6.25 7.54
CA ASN A 11 -13.54 6.90 8.59
C ASN A 11 -12.85 7.08 9.95
N GLN A 12 -11.55 6.81 10.05
CA GLN A 12 -10.79 7.14 11.24
C GLN A 12 -10.68 8.65 11.45
N ALA A 13 -10.82 9.08 12.70
CA ALA A 13 -10.71 10.49 13.10
C ALA A 13 -9.39 10.79 13.82
N VAL A 14 -8.91 9.85 14.63
CA VAL A 14 -7.72 10.00 15.49
C VAL A 14 -6.66 8.98 15.06
N PRO A 15 -5.39 9.38 14.90
CA PRO A 15 -4.35 8.47 14.47
C PRO A 15 -4.07 7.36 15.50
N LEU A 16 -3.66 6.19 15.03
CA LEU A 16 -3.10 5.10 15.83
C LEU A 16 -1.58 5.18 15.83
N HIS A 17 -1.00 4.69 16.92
CA HIS A 17 0.42 4.39 17.05
C HIS A 17 0.58 2.89 17.30
N LEU A 18 1.67 2.31 16.80
CA LEU A 18 1.93 0.88 16.98
C LEU A 18 2.15 0.57 18.48
N PRO A 19 1.37 -0.33 19.09
CA PRO A 19 1.53 -0.71 20.49
C PRO A 19 2.60 -1.80 20.67
N PHE A 20 3.34 -2.12 19.61
CA PHE A 20 4.38 -3.14 19.58
C PHE A 20 5.63 -2.61 18.88
N GLN A 21 6.78 -3.19 19.23
CA GLN A 21 8.00 -2.94 18.49
C GLN A 21 7.88 -3.54 17.08
N SER A 22 8.20 -2.73 16.08
CA SER A 22 8.25 -3.10 14.67
C SER A 22 9.52 -2.54 14.05
N ARG A 23 10.06 -3.22 13.04
CA ARG A 23 11.12 -2.67 12.19
C ARG A 23 10.58 -1.71 11.14
N ILE A 24 9.26 -1.65 10.97
CA ILE A 24 8.55 -0.70 10.11
C ILE A 24 8.07 0.46 10.98
N GLU A 25 8.35 1.67 10.53
CA GLU A 25 7.86 2.90 11.14
C GLU A 25 6.51 3.26 10.50
N LEU A 26 5.54 3.65 11.34
CA LEU A 26 4.21 4.06 10.90
C LEU A 26 4.07 5.57 11.12
N LEU A 27 4.11 6.33 10.04
CA LEU A 27 3.89 7.78 10.06
C LEU A 27 2.44 8.08 9.70
N ASN A 28 1.85 9.12 10.28
CA ASN A 28 0.48 9.53 9.99
C ASN A 28 0.40 11.00 9.57
N GLU A 29 -0.55 11.33 8.71
CA GLU A 29 -0.67 12.67 8.13
C GLU A 29 -0.98 13.81 9.12
N GLN A 30 -1.45 13.51 10.33
CA GLN A 30 -1.79 14.54 11.31
C GLN A 30 -0.55 14.95 12.12
N ASP A 31 0.29 13.98 12.48
CA ASP A 31 1.49 14.21 13.27
C ASP A 31 2.73 14.44 12.38
N ASP A 32 2.77 13.84 11.19
CA ASP A 32 3.92 13.80 10.30
C ASP A 32 3.69 14.58 9.00
N ARG A 33 4.32 15.75 8.88
CA ARG A 33 4.19 16.64 7.70
C ARG A 33 4.70 16.04 6.39
N GLY A 34 5.48 14.96 6.46
CA GLY A 34 6.02 14.25 5.29
C GLY A 34 4.98 13.40 4.55
N VAL A 35 3.89 13.02 5.23
CA VAL A 35 2.85 12.16 4.65
C VAL A 35 1.93 12.99 3.75
N GLN A 36 1.75 12.55 2.49
CA GLN A 36 0.95 13.27 1.50
C GLN A 36 -0.05 12.36 0.79
N ARG A 37 -1.32 12.77 0.74
CA ARG A 37 -2.43 12.00 0.14
C ARG A 37 -2.43 11.88 -1.40
N PHE A 38 -1.38 12.27 -2.12
CA PHE A 38 -1.33 12.20 -3.60
C PHE A 38 -2.60 12.66 -4.35
N LYS A 39 -3.20 13.78 -3.91
CA LYS A 39 -4.57 14.23 -4.25
C LYS A 39 -4.91 14.26 -5.75
N ASP A 40 -3.94 14.59 -6.60
CA ASP A 40 -4.18 14.73 -8.04
C ASP A 40 -4.15 13.40 -8.80
N LYS A 41 -3.50 12.38 -8.22
CA LYS A 41 -3.23 11.09 -8.87
C LYS A 41 -4.16 9.98 -8.37
N TRP A 42 -4.41 9.93 -7.07
CA TRP A 42 -5.18 8.88 -6.40
C TRP A 42 -6.45 9.47 -5.80
N LYS A 43 -7.37 9.93 -6.64
CA LYS A 43 -8.55 10.71 -6.24
C LYS A 43 -9.46 9.97 -5.27
N VAL A 44 -9.81 8.71 -5.53
CA VAL A 44 -10.74 7.96 -4.68
C VAL A 44 -10.13 7.75 -3.29
N MET A 45 -8.89 7.24 -3.20
CA MET A 45 -8.23 7.03 -1.91
C MET A 45 -7.99 8.35 -1.18
N SER A 46 -7.52 9.39 -1.89
CA SER A 46 -7.17 10.68 -1.27
C SER A 46 -8.37 11.47 -0.73
N HIS A 47 -9.53 11.36 -1.39
CA HIS A 47 -10.76 12.03 -0.96
C HIS A 47 -11.59 11.21 0.03
N ALA A 48 -11.27 9.93 0.20
CA ALA A 48 -11.91 9.12 1.23
C ALA A 48 -11.59 9.67 2.63
N LYS A 49 -12.63 9.75 3.47
CA LYS A 49 -12.49 10.18 4.86
C LYS A 49 -11.73 9.11 5.64
N GLY A 50 -10.81 9.52 6.50
CA GLY A 50 -9.97 8.61 7.28
C GLY A 50 -8.68 9.27 7.72
N VAL A 51 -7.77 8.47 8.27
CA VAL A 51 -6.38 8.87 8.53
C VAL A 51 -5.46 8.14 7.57
N TRP A 52 -4.59 8.90 6.91
CA TRP A 52 -3.58 8.40 6.00
C TRP A 52 -2.28 8.09 6.74
N TYR A 53 -1.70 6.94 6.43
CA TYR A 53 -0.46 6.44 7.00
C TYR A 53 0.54 6.07 5.91
N SER A 54 1.82 6.31 6.19
CA SER A 54 2.93 5.82 5.38
C SER A 54 3.73 4.80 6.19
N LEU A 55 4.00 3.65 5.57
CA LEU A 55 4.85 2.60 6.12
C LEU A 55 6.26 2.85 5.60
N VAL A 56 7.17 3.20 6.49
CA VAL A 56 8.51 3.66 6.12
C VAL A 56 9.60 2.98 6.94
N LYS A 57 10.83 3.14 6.46
CA LYS A 57 12.04 2.84 7.20
C LYS A 57 13.00 4.01 7.01
N ASP A 58 13.61 4.46 8.10
CA ASP A 58 14.74 5.39 7.99
C ASP A 58 15.92 4.73 7.24
N ASP A 59 16.37 5.42 6.19
CA ASP A 59 17.53 5.14 5.37
C ASP A 59 18.40 6.41 5.31
N GLU A 60 19.44 6.47 6.15
CA GLU A 60 20.36 7.61 6.26
C GLU A 60 19.65 8.98 6.44
N GLY A 61 18.57 9.01 7.23
CA GLY A 61 17.77 10.22 7.47
C GLY A 61 16.65 10.47 6.46
N ILE A 62 16.45 9.56 5.50
CA ILE A 62 15.34 9.59 4.55
C ILE A 62 14.35 8.49 4.93
N GLN A 63 13.12 8.88 5.26
CA GLN A 63 12.03 7.94 5.56
C GLN A 63 11.23 7.63 4.29
N ASN A 64 11.31 6.39 3.81
CA ASN A 64 10.57 5.91 2.64
C ASN A 64 10.36 4.38 2.70
N ALA A 65 9.71 3.79 1.69
CA ALA A 65 9.48 2.34 1.63
C ALA A 65 10.55 1.56 0.85
N TYR A 66 11.63 2.21 0.39
CA TYR A 66 12.65 1.59 -0.47
C TYR A 66 13.35 0.39 0.17
N LEU A 67 13.64 0.49 1.48
CA LEU A 67 14.20 -0.64 2.22
C LEU A 67 13.16 -1.73 2.53
N LEU A 68 11.86 -1.43 2.48
CA LEU A 68 10.81 -2.36 2.91
C LEU A 68 10.41 -3.34 1.82
N CYS A 69 10.45 -2.90 0.56
CA CYS A 69 9.94 -3.67 -0.57
C CYS A 69 10.85 -3.60 -1.79
N ASP A 70 10.50 -4.42 -2.78
CA ASP A 70 11.09 -4.47 -4.10
C ASP A 70 10.01 -4.90 -5.11
N SER A 71 10.39 -4.99 -6.38
CA SER A 71 9.52 -5.39 -7.46
C SER A 71 10.24 -6.30 -8.46
N ASP A 72 9.47 -7.18 -9.10
CA ASP A 72 9.94 -7.99 -10.22
C ASP A 72 9.63 -7.28 -11.55
N PHE A 73 10.57 -6.45 -12.02
CA PHE A 73 10.40 -5.65 -13.24
C PHE A 73 10.56 -6.45 -14.55
N GLU A 74 11.01 -7.69 -14.46
CA GLU A 74 11.18 -8.59 -15.62
C GLU A 74 9.97 -9.51 -15.83
N SER A 75 9.01 -9.51 -14.90
CA SER A 75 7.77 -10.29 -15.01
C SER A 75 6.98 -9.89 -16.25
N SER A 76 6.47 -10.89 -16.97
CA SER A 76 5.65 -10.62 -18.15
C SER A 76 4.26 -10.11 -17.75
N ILE A 77 3.68 -9.20 -18.55
CA ILE A 77 2.31 -8.69 -18.34
C ILE A 77 1.29 -9.83 -18.35
N ASP A 78 1.57 -10.92 -19.08
CA ASP A 78 0.72 -12.10 -19.16
C ASP A 78 0.69 -12.93 -17.86
N GLU A 79 1.59 -12.66 -16.91
CA GLU A 79 1.69 -13.33 -15.62
C GLU A 79 0.99 -12.60 -14.47
N VAL A 80 0.53 -11.36 -14.69
CA VAL A 80 -0.10 -10.53 -13.64
C VAL A 80 -1.62 -10.39 -13.84
N PRO A 81 -2.42 -10.45 -12.76
CA PRO A 81 -3.88 -10.37 -12.85
C PRO A 81 -4.34 -8.93 -13.08
N VAL A 82 -4.46 -8.52 -14.33
CA VAL A 82 -4.93 -7.18 -14.71
C VAL A 82 -6.43 -7.18 -15.06
N PRO A 83 -7.22 -6.17 -14.63
CA PRO A 83 -8.61 -6.05 -15.05
C PRO A 83 -8.78 -5.92 -16.57
N PHE A 84 -9.78 -6.61 -17.14
CA PHE A 84 -9.99 -6.70 -18.60
C PHE A 84 -10.19 -5.35 -19.32
N TRP A 85 -10.56 -4.29 -18.57
CA TRP A 85 -10.77 -2.94 -19.11
C TRP A 85 -9.50 -2.10 -19.17
N VAL A 86 -8.37 -2.58 -18.61
CA VAL A 86 -7.08 -1.90 -18.69
C VAL A 86 -6.37 -2.37 -19.96
N ASN A 87 -6.34 -1.51 -20.96
CA ASN A 87 -5.72 -1.78 -22.27
C ASN A 87 -4.60 -0.79 -22.63
N ASN A 88 -4.26 0.13 -21.72
CA ASN A 88 -3.21 1.10 -21.92
C ASN A 88 -1.84 0.48 -21.60
N GLU A 89 -1.01 0.30 -22.61
CA GLU A 89 0.33 -0.29 -22.48
C GLU A 89 1.22 0.44 -21.47
N ASP A 90 1.14 1.78 -21.37
CA ASP A 90 1.90 2.56 -20.39
C ASP A 90 1.46 2.24 -18.96
N VAL A 91 0.17 1.94 -18.75
CA VAL A 91 -0.33 1.50 -17.44
C VAL A 91 0.16 0.09 -17.15
N LEU A 92 -0.02 -0.84 -18.10
CA LEU A 92 0.36 -2.24 -17.96
C LEU A 92 1.85 -2.42 -17.62
N TYR A 93 2.72 -1.65 -18.26
CA TYR A 93 4.18 -1.69 -18.00
C TYR A 93 4.55 -1.27 -16.57
N ASN A 94 3.65 -0.57 -15.86
CA ASN A 94 3.85 -0.13 -14.49
C ASN A 94 3.07 -0.96 -13.45
N LEU A 95 2.47 -2.08 -13.86
CA LEU A 95 1.78 -3.03 -12.99
C LEU A 95 2.69 -4.21 -12.67
N THR A 96 3.67 -3.97 -11.80
CA THR A 96 4.63 -5.00 -11.40
C THR A 96 4.33 -5.53 -9.98
N PRO A 97 4.73 -6.77 -9.65
CA PRO A 97 4.48 -7.33 -8.33
C PRO A 97 5.11 -6.55 -7.18
N LEU A 98 4.35 -6.33 -6.12
CA LEU A 98 4.86 -5.88 -4.83
C LEU A 98 5.52 -7.06 -4.11
N ILE A 99 6.80 -6.92 -3.78
CA ILE A 99 7.55 -7.89 -3.00
C ILE A 99 7.98 -7.22 -1.70
N ILE A 100 7.41 -7.64 -0.56
CA ILE A 100 7.90 -7.21 0.76
C ILE A 100 9.15 -8.03 1.09
N ARG A 101 10.24 -7.37 1.52
CA ARG A 101 11.48 -8.11 1.82
C ARG A 101 11.24 -9.06 3.01
N PRO A 102 11.83 -10.28 2.99
CA PRO A 102 11.53 -11.31 3.99
C PRO A 102 11.68 -10.85 5.44
N GLU A 103 12.67 -10.00 5.73
CA GLU A 103 12.92 -9.47 7.05
C GLU A 103 11.81 -8.54 7.56
N PHE A 104 11.00 -7.92 6.68
CA PHE A 104 9.89 -7.03 7.08
C PHE A 104 8.52 -7.71 6.97
N ARG A 105 8.45 -8.93 6.42
CA ARG A 105 7.20 -9.59 6.04
C ARG A 105 6.22 -9.76 7.21
N ASP A 106 6.71 -10.22 8.36
CA ASP A 106 5.88 -10.42 9.56
C ASP A 106 5.41 -9.08 10.15
N ASP A 107 6.30 -8.09 10.20
CA ASP A 107 6.00 -6.75 10.71
C ASP A 107 4.97 -6.05 9.82
N PHE A 108 5.10 -6.18 8.50
CA PHE A 108 4.17 -5.62 7.51
C PHE A 108 2.75 -6.15 7.71
N GLU A 109 2.58 -7.46 7.75
CA GLU A 109 1.28 -8.08 7.97
C GLU A 109 0.70 -7.70 9.34
N LYS A 110 1.53 -7.70 10.39
CA LYS A 110 1.10 -7.33 11.74
C LYS A 110 0.63 -5.88 11.82
N VAL A 111 1.30 -4.95 11.12
CA VAL A 111 0.88 -3.55 11.02
C VAL A 111 -0.47 -3.44 10.30
N LEU A 112 -0.64 -4.07 9.14
CA LEU A 112 -1.91 -4.03 8.40
C LEU A 112 -3.08 -4.62 9.20
N ARG A 113 -2.86 -5.78 9.85
CA ARG A 113 -3.85 -6.41 10.73
C ARG A 113 -4.24 -5.47 11.87
N TYR A 114 -3.26 -4.87 12.55
CA TYR A 114 -3.51 -3.93 13.63
C TYR A 114 -4.36 -2.73 13.17
N LEU A 115 -4.03 -2.13 12.01
CA LEU A 115 -4.80 -1.04 11.44
C LEU A 115 -6.23 -1.46 11.06
N LEU A 116 -6.41 -2.66 10.48
CA LEU A 116 -7.73 -3.19 10.13
C LEU A 116 -8.59 -3.47 11.36
N GLU A 117 -7.99 -4.10 12.37
CA GLU A 117 -8.66 -4.44 13.62
C GLU A 117 -9.20 -3.20 14.34
N ASN A 118 -8.43 -2.11 14.31
CA ASN A 118 -8.76 -0.83 14.93
C ASN A 118 -9.46 0.16 13.95
N SER A 119 -9.76 -0.26 12.72
CA SER A 119 -10.54 0.54 11.77
C SER A 119 -11.97 0.72 12.27
N PRO A 120 -12.53 1.95 12.29
CA PRO A 120 -13.89 2.19 12.77
C PRO A 120 -14.97 1.43 12.01
N ILE A 121 -14.72 1.11 10.74
CA ILE A 121 -15.65 0.37 9.89
C ILE A 121 -15.08 -0.97 9.41
N GLY A 122 -13.93 -1.40 9.92
CA GLY A 122 -13.27 -2.62 9.48
C GLY A 122 -12.86 -2.58 8.00
N THR A 123 -12.46 -1.41 7.50
CA THR A 123 -12.00 -1.21 6.12
C THR A 123 -10.76 -0.34 6.08
N LEU A 124 -9.82 -0.69 5.21
CA LEU A 124 -8.68 0.12 4.86
C LEU A 124 -8.41 0.08 3.35
N MET A 125 -7.77 1.11 2.85
CA MET A 125 -7.27 1.15 1.48
C MET A 125 -5.75 1.08 1.53
N PHE A 126 -5.15 0.13 0.83
CA PHE A 126 -3.71 -0.06 0.75
C PHE A 126 -3.22 0.29 -0.65
N LEU A 127 -2.16 1.09 -0.74
CA LEU A 127 -1.55 1.49 -2.00
C LEU A 127 -0.03 1.34 -1.89
N ALA A 128 0.53 0.45 -2.71
CA ALA A 128 1.95 0.44 -3.00
C ALA A 128 2.19 1.19 -4.31
N ARG A 129 3.16 2.10 -4.34
CA ARG A 129 3.46 2.88 -5.55
C ARG A 129 4.96 3.04 -5.77
N TYR A 130 5.33 3.29 -7.01
CA TYR A 130 6.61 3.90 -7.36
C TYR A 130 6.42 4.94 -8.45
N GLN A 131 7.48 5.68 -8.78
CA GLN A 131 7.43 6.71 -9.81
C GLN A 131 7.13 6.14 -11.21
N GLY A 132 5.92 6.37 -11.72
CA GLY A 132 5.50 5.97 -13.06
C GLY A 132 4.08 5.40 -13.05
N GLY A 133 3.42 5.36 -14.22
CA GLY A 133 2.15 4.66 -14.37
C GLY A 133 1.00 5.17 -13.50
N ASP A 134 0.95 6.48 -13.20
CA ASP A 134 -0.10 7.07 -12.38
C ASP A 134 -1.46 6.98 -13.10
N TYR A 135 -2.15 5.87 -12.90
CA TYR A 135 -3.50 5.60 -13.36
C TYR A 135 -4.24 4.92 -12.21
N GLU A 136 -5.33 5.55 -11.75
CA GLU A 136 -6.05 5.08 -10.58
C GLU A 136 -6.76 3.74 -10.88
N LEU A 137 -6.14 2.65 -10.46
CA LEU A 137 -6.73 1.33 -10.41
C LEU A 137 -7.12 1.00 -8.98
N ILE A 138 -8.37 0.56 -8.81
CA ILE A 138 -8.89 0.14 -7.52
C ILE A 138 -9.34 -1.29 -7.65
N GLN A 139 -8.68 -2.18 -6.91
CA GLN A 139 -9.16 -3.53 -6.73
C GLN A 139 -10.15 -3.55 -5.58
N GLY A 140 -11.25 -4.27 -5.79
CA GLY A 140 -12.34 -4.41 -4.83
C GLY A 140 -11.91 -5.08 -3.52
N THR A 141 -12.91 -5.41 -2.71
CA THR A 141 -12.69 -5.89 -1.34
C THR A 141 -11.98 -7.24 -1.27
N LEU A 142 -10.88 -7.29 -0.52
CA LEU A 142 -10.19 -8.52 -0.10
C LEU A 142 -10.20 -8.60 1.44
N THR A 143 -10.26 -9.82 1.98
CA THR A 143 -9.86 -10.06 3.37
C THR A 143 -8.36 -9.87 3.54
N ILE A 144 -7.90 -9.67 4.78
CA ILE A 144 -6.46 -9.56 5.04
C ILE A 144 -5.73 -10.89 4.74
N GLU A 145 -6.39 -12.03 4.98
CA GLU A 145 -5.89 -13.35 4.64
C GLU A 145 -5.73 -13.53 3.12
N GLU A 146 -6.74 -13.15 2.34
CA GLU A 146 -6.66 -13.20 0.88
C GLU A 146 -5.57 -12.26 0.36
N PHE A 147 -5.48 -11.04 0.88
CA PHE A 147 -4.44 -10.09 0.48
C PHE A 147 -3.04 -10.65 0.73
N VAL A 148 -2.80 -11.23 1.91
CA VAL A 148 -1.54 -11.88 2.28
C VAL A 148 -1.24 -13.07 1.34
N GLU A 149 -2.22 -13.93 1.10
CA GLU A 149 -2.06 -15.08 0.20
C GLU A 149 -1.72 -14.62 -1.24
N GLN A 150 -2.39 -13.57 -1.73
CA GLN A 150 -2.10 -13.00 -3.05
C GLN A 150 -0.74 -12.31 -3.10
N LEU A 151 -0.30 -11.68 -2.01
CA LEU A 151 1.02 -11.05 -1.91
C LEU A 151 2.12 -12.10 -2.05
N ASP A 152 1.99 -13.23 -1.33
CA ASP A 152 2.94 -14.34 -1.39
C ASP A 152 2.95 -15.02 -2.78
N LYS A 153 1.83 -14.96 -3.51
CA LYS A 153 1.71 -15.40 -4.91
C LYS A 153 2.15 -14.36 -5.94
N LYS A 154 2.69 -13.19 -5.51
CA LYS A 154 3.08 -12.07 -6.39
C LYS A 154 1.92 -11.43 -7.19
N ASN A 155 0.68 -11.55 -6.72
CA ASN A 155 -0.51 -11.02 -7.38
C ASN A 155 -0.95 -9.64 -6.85
N ILE A 156 -0.33 -9.14 -5.78
CA ILE A 156 -0.46 -7.76 -5.34
C ILE A 156 0.53 -6.92 -6.12
N LEU A 157 0.05 -5.88 -6.80
CA LEU A 157 0.81 -5.10 -7.76
C LEU A 157 1.04 -3.68 -7.24
N PHE A 158 2.15 -3.08 -7.65
CA PHE A 158 2.34 -1.64 -7.55
C PHE A 158 1.33 -0.89 -8.42
N ASN A 159 1.04 0.36 -8.03
CA ASN A 159 0.11 1.25 -8.72
C ASN A 159 -1.31 0.67 -8.83
N VAL A 160 -1.72 -0.09 -7.82
CA VAL A 160 -3.10 -0.53 -7.59
C VAL A 160 -3.46 -0.25 -6.14
N CYS A 161 -4.61 0.39 -5.93
CA CYS A 161 -5.18 0.56 -4.61
C CYS A 161 -6.06 -0.64 -4.28
N TYR A 162 -5.76 -1.35 -3.19
CA TYR A 162 -6.53 -2.49 -2.71
C TYR A 162 -7.42 -2.07 -1.56
N VAL A 163 -8.70 -2.45 -1.59
CA VAL A 163 -9.61 -2.26 -0.45
C VAL A 163 -9.57 -3.53 0.40
N LEU A 164 -9.11 -3.44 1.65
CA LEU A 164 -9.14 -4.56 2.59
C LEU A 164 -10.29 -4.39 3.58
N ALA A 165 -11.08 -5.45 3.80
CA ALA A 165 -12.14 -5.46 4.79
C ALA A 165 -12.10 -6.71 5.68
N LYS A 166 -12.71 -6.62 6.86
CA LYS A 166 -12.92 -7.75 7.77
C LYS A 166 -13.94 -8.75 7.23
#